data_AF-A0A0G0X8K7-F1
#
_entry.id   AF-A0A0G0X8K7-F1
#
_cell.length_a   1.000
_cell.length_b   1.000
_cell.length_c   1.000
_cell.angle_alpha   90.00
_cell.angle_beta   90.00
_cell.angle_gamma   90.00
#
_symmetry.space_group_name_H-M   'P 1'
#
loop_
_entity.id
_entity.type
_entity.pdbx_description
1 polymer ?
#
loop_
_entity_poly.entity_id
_entity_poly.type
_entity_poly.pdbx_seq_one_letter_code
_entity_poly.pdbx_strand_id
1 'polypeptide(L)'
;MNIILFIIFGALVGWITSLIMGTAGRQNIVGDIVLGVLGALAGGLVMDFFGQPGVAGFNLYSILVALIGAVVLVLIGRALSRAF
;
A
#
# COMPACT_ATOMS: atom_id res chain seq x y z
N MET A 1 -12.53 10.57 -4.26
CA MET A 1 -12.55 9.68 -5.44
C MET A 1 -13.82 8.84 -5.43
N ASN A 2 -14.27 8.33 -6.59
CA ASN A 2 -15.29 7.28 -6.65
C ASN A 2 -14.78 6.02 -5.91
N ILE A 3 -15.60 5.39 -5.06
CA ILE A 3 -15.20 4.28 -4.18
C ILE A 3 -14.64 3.09 -4.98
N ILE A 4 -15.19 2.86 -6.18
CA ILE A 4 -14.78 1.79 -7.09
C ILE A 4 -13.33 1.99 -7.56
N LEU A 5 -12.96 3.22 -7.93
CA LEU A 5 -11.59 3.52 -8.36
C LEU A 5 -10.58 3.37 -7.21
N PHE A 6 -10.99 3.68 -5.98
CA PHE A 6 -10.15 3.49 -4.80
C PHE A 6 -9.86 2.01 -4.52
N ILE A 7 -10.87 1.14 -4.69
CA ILE A 7 -10.69 -0.31 -4.56
C ILE A 7 -9.77 -0.86 -5.65
N ILE A 8 -9.98 -0.46 -6.91
CA ILE A 8 -9.12 -0.89 -8.04
C ILE A 8 -7.68 -0.40 -7.84
N PHE A 9 -7.52 0.84 -7.39
CA PHE A 9 -6.22 1.41 -7.03
C PHE A 9 -5.54 0.61 -5.91
N GLY A 10 -6.27 0.32 -4.83
CA GLY A 10 -5.77 -0.49 -3.73
C GLY A 10 -5.34 -1.88 -4.19
N ALA A 11 -6.16 -2.56 -5.00
CA ALA A 11 -5.82 -3.84 -5.59
C ALA A 11 -4.52 -3.77 -6.39
N LEU A 12 -4.37 -2.75 -7.23
CA LEU A 12 -3.20 -2.57 -8.09
C LEU A 12 -1.93 -2.29 -7.28
N VAL A 13 -1.97 -1.37 -6.31
CA VAL A 13 -0.83 -1.04 -5.45
C VAL A 13 -0.44 -2.23 -4.57
N GLY A 14 -1.42 -2.90 -3.97
CA GLY A 14 -1.17 -4.06 -3.12
C GLY A 14 -0.57 -5.23 -3.90
N TRP A 15 -1.06 -5.49 -5.11
CA TRP A 15 -0.52 -6.52 -5.98
C TRP A 15 0.93 -6.21 -6.42
N ILE A 16 1.22 -4.96 -6.79
CA ILE A 16 2.61 -4.55 -7.10
C ILE A 16 3.50 -4.75 -5.87
N THR A 17 3.01 -4.38 -4.69
CA THR A 17 3.74 -4.59 -3.42
C THR A 17 3.99 -6.07 -3.17
N SER A 18 3.00 -6.94 -3.39
CA SER A 18 3.12 -8.38 -3.16
C SER A 18 4.07 -9.05 -4.15
N LEU A 19 4.16 -8.55 -5.39
CA LEU A 19 5.20 -8.93 -6.35
C LEU A 19 6.60 -8.52 -5.86
N ILE A 20 6.79 -7.26 -5.44
CA ILE A 20 8.08 -6.76 -4.93
C ILE A 20 8.53 -7.52 -3.69
N MET A 21 7.58 -7.83 -2.80
CA MET A 21 7.85 -8.54 -1.56
C MET A 21 7.97 -10.06 -1.74
N GLY A 22 7.64 -10.61 -2.91
CA GLY A 22 7.62 -12.05 -3.14
C GLY A 22 6.51 -12.77 -2.37
N THR A 23 5.41 -12.10 -2.04
CA THR A 23 4.21 -12.68 -1.39
C THR A 23 3.06 -12.95 -2.34
N ALA A 24 3.17 -12.60 -3.63
CA ALA A 24 2.11 -12.74 -4.62
C ALA A 24 1.52 -14.16 -4.75
N GLY A 25 2.30 -15.22 -4.45
CA GLY A 25 1.81 -16.61 -4.48
C GLY A 25 1.03 -17.07 -3.24
N ARG A 26 1.00 -16.26 -2.17
CA ARG A 26 0.31 -16.55 -0.89
C ARG A 26 -0.81 -15.57 -0.57
N GLN A 27 -0.77 -14.37 -1.13
CA GLN A 27 -1.80 -13.35 -0.93
C GLN A 27 -2.92 -13.49 -1.96
N ASN A 28 -4.16 -13.40 -1.49
CA ASN A 28 -5.35 -13.31 -2.33
C ASN A 28 -5.62 -11.85 -2.71
N ILE A 29 -6.41 -11.61 -3.76
CA ILE A 29 -6.83 -10.27 -4.23
C ILE A 29 -7.38 -9.38 -3.10
N VAL A 30 -8.16 -9.96 -2.18
CA VAL A 30 -8.68 -9.21 -1.02
C VAL A 30 -7.56 -8.69 -0.12
N GLY A 31 -6.51 -9.50 0.07
CA GLY A 31 -5.32 -9.10 0.81
C GLY A 31 -4.56 -7.98 0.12
N ASP A 32 -4.44 -8.03 -1.21
CA ASP A 32 -3.82 -6.95 -2.00
C ASP A 32 -4.62 -5.65 -1.87
N ILE A 33 -5.96 -5.69 -1.97
CA ILE A 33 -6.81 -4.51 -1.78
C ILE A 33 -6.60 -3.90 -0.40
N VAL A 34 -6.67 -4.71 0.66
CA VAL A 34 -6.50 -4.24 2.04
C VAL A 34 -5.10 -3.67 2.24
N LEU A 35 -4.07 -4.35 1.75
CA LEU A 35 -2.68 -3.89 1.84
C LEU A 35 -2.48 -2.56 1.11
N GLY A 36 -3.07 -2.41 -0.08
CA GLY A 36 -2.99 -1.17 -0.86
C GLY A 36 -3.73 -0.01 -0.19
N VAL A 37 -4.89 -0.25 0.43
CA VAL A 37 -5.62 0.78 1.19
C VAL A 37 -4.84 1.19 2.44
N LEU A 38 -4.37 0.23 3.23
CA LEU A 38 -3.54 0.52 4.42
C LEU A 38 -2.23 1.19 4.04
N GLY A 39 -1.62 0.79 2.92
CA GLY A 39 -0.43 1.40 2.37
C GLY A 39 -0.64 2.84 1.92
N ALA A 40 -1.79 3.15 1.32
CA ALA A 40 -2.17 4.52 0.98
C ALA A 40 -2.34 5.40 2.23
N LEU A 41 -2.93 4.86 3.30
CA LEU A 41 -3.06 5.57 4.58
C LEU A 41 -1.69 5.79 5.24
N ALA A 42 -0.87 4.75 5.36
CA ALA A 42 0.46 4.84 5.95
C ALA A 42 1.39 5.75 5.13
N GLY A 43 1.35 5.64 3.80
CA GLY A 43 2.09 6.50 2.89
C GLY A 43 1.65 7.96 3.00
N GLY A 44 0.33 8.21 3.11
CA GLY A 44 -0.21 9.55 3.37
C GLY A 44 0.33 10.15 4.66
N LEU A 45 0.32 9.39 5.76
CA LEU A 45 0.89 9.83 7.04
C LEU A 45 2.39 10.17 6.94
N VAL A 46 3.15 9.39 6.17
CA VAL A 46 4.57 9.67 5.91
C VAL A 46 4.72 10.98 5.14
N MET A 47 3.98 11.18 4.06
CA MET A 47 4.09 12.41 3.25
C MET A 47 3.64 13.66 4.02
N ASP A 48 2.59 13.54 4.83
CA ASP A 48 2.10 14.61 5.69
C ASP A 48 3.18 15.06 6.69
N PHE A 49 3.97 14.11 7.22
CA PHE A 49 5.12 14.44 8.09
C PHE A 49 6.20 15.26 7.35
N PHE A 50 6.38 15.02 6.05
CA PHE A 50 7.28 15.80 5.19
C PHE A 50 6.65 17.08 4.63
N GLY A 51 5.43 17.43 5.04
CA GLY A 51 4.69 18.60 4.53
C GLY A 51 4.31 18.47 3.05
N GLN A 52 4.28 17.25 2.53
CA GLN A 52 3.88 16.93 1.17
C GLN A 52 2.46 16.35 1.17
N PRO A 53 1.69 16.57 0.09
CA PRO A 53 0.34 16.00 0.00
C PRO A 53 0.39 14.47 0.02
N GLY A 54 -0.52 13.82 0.75
CA GLY A 54 -0.69 12.37 0.72
C GLY A 54 -1.34 11.83 -0.57
N VAL A 55 -2.01 10.68 -0.44
CA VAL A 55 -2.76 10.06 -1.55
C VAL A 55 -4.03 10.85 -1.84
N ALA A 56 -4.01 11.66 -2.90
CA ALA A 56 -5.12 12.53 -3.28
C ALA A 56 -5.96 11.99 -4.45
N GLY A 57 -5.45 11.02 -5.23
CA GLY A 57 -6.13 10.57 -6.43
C GLY A 57 -5.50 9.37 -7.13
N PHE A 58 -6.03 9.02 -8.31
CA PHE A 58 -5.44 8.03 -9.20
C PHE A 58 -4.39 8.71 -10.08
N ASN A 59 -3.20 8.94 -9.51
CA ASN A 59 -2.05 9.52 -10.20
C ASN A 59 -0.77 8.79 -9.81
N LEU A 60 0.28 8.94 -10.63
CA LEU A 60 1.55 8.23 -10.43
C LEU A 60 2.17 8.53 -9.05
N TYR A 61 2.04 9.76 -8.60
CA TYR A 61 2.51 10.21 -7.28
C TYR A 61 1.84 9.42 -6.14
N SER A 62 0.52 9.32 -6.16
CA SER A 62 -0.25 8.59 -5.15
C SER A 62 0.07 7.10 -5.18
N ILE A 63 0.30 6.52 -6.37
CA ILE A 63 0.76 5.12 -6.51
C ILE A 63 2.09 4.94 -5.79
N LEU A 64 3.06 5.82 -6.01
CA LEU A 64 4.38 5.74 -5.37
C LEU A 64 4.28 5.88 -3.85
N VAL A 65 3.52 6.86 -3.37
CA VAL A 65 3.30 7.09 -1.93
C VAL A 65 2.64 5.88 -1.28
N ALA A 66 1.57 5.35 -1.87
CA ALA A 66 0.87 4.18 -1.37
C ALA A 66 1.74 2.91 -1.44
N LEU A 67 2.56 2.76 -2.48
CA LEU A 67 3.51 1.66 -2.63
C LEU A 67 4.57 1.69 -1.53
N ILE A 68 5.17 2.86 -1.26
CA ILE A 68 6.14 3.03 -0.18
C ILE A 68 5.48 2.68 1.16
N GLY A 69 4.29 3.19 1.44
CA GLY A 69 3.55 2.87 2.66
C GLY A 69 3.24 1.37 2.80
N ALA A 70 2.79 0.72 1.72
CA ALA A 70 2.49 -0.71 1.70
C ALA A 70 3.76 -1.56 1.92
N VAL A 71 4.87 -1.22 1.27
CA VAL A 71 6.18 -1.85 1.45
C VAL A 71 6.60 -1.77 2.91
N VAL A 72 6.52 -0.59 3.53
CA VAL A 72 6.86 -0.39 4.94
C VAL A 72 5.98 -1.25 5.85
N LEU A 73 4.67 -1.30 5.61
CA LEU A 73 3.75 -2.14 6.38
C LEU A 73 4.10 -3.64 6.29
N VAL A 74 4.44 -4.14 5.11
CA VAL A 74 4.87 -5.54 4.94
C VAL A 74 6.19 -5.80 5.67
N LEU A 75 7.14 -4.87 5.63
CA LEU A 75 8.41 -5.01 6.36
C LEU A 75 8.19 -5.06 7.87
N ILE A 76 7.36 -4.17 8.41
CA ILE A 76 7.00 -4.16 9.84
C ILE A 76 6.29 -5.45 10.22
N GLY A 77 5.30 -5.88 9.43
CA GLY A 77 4.60 -7.15 9.65
C GLY A 77 5.55 -8.34 9.67
N ARG A 78 6.51 -8.39 8.73
CA ARG A 78 7.55 -9.44 8.71
C ARG A 78 8.49 -9.37 9.90
N ALA A 79 8.91 -8.18 10.31
CA ALA A 79 9.77 -8.00 11.47
C ALA A 79 9.06 -8.52 12.74
N LEU A 80 7.77 -8.20 12.90
CA LEU A 80 6.96 -8.63 14.03
C LEU A 80 6.69 -10.15 13.99
N SER A 81 6.35 -10.71 12.83
CA SER A 81 6.11 -12.15 12.68
C SER A 81 7.37 -13.02 12.78
N ARG A 82 8.58 -12.46 12.61
CA ARG A 82 9.84 -13.17 12.84
C ARG A 82 10.35 -13.06 14.29
N ALA A 83 9.79 -12.16 15.08
CA ALA A 83 10.17 -11.95 16.48
C ALA A 83 9.47 -12.92 17.46
N PHE A 84 8.55 -13.74 16.96
CA PHE A 84 7.84 -14.81 17.67
C PHE A 84 8.05 -16.14 16.94
#